data_AF-A0A848X2E8-F1
#
_entry.id   AF-A0A848X2E8-F1
#
_cell.length_a   1.000
_cell.length_b   1.000
_cell.length_c   1.000
_cell.angle_alpha   90.00
_cell.angle_beta   90.00
_cell.angle_gamma   90.00
#
_symmetry.space_group_name_H-M   'P 1'
#
loop_
_entity.id
_entity.type
_entity.pdbx_description
1 polymer ?
#
loop_
_entity_poly.entity_id
_entity_poly.type
_entity_poly.pdbx_seq_one_letter_code
_entity_poly.pdbx_strand_id
1 'polypeptide(L)' 'AYINLENRRRQKSSVENEVAALVKARTNTRESFEAGVVSQIDVLEAERRTLAAERAAIALHEQALADYLALVRALGGGS' A
#
# COMPACT_ATOMS: atom_id res chain seq x y z
N ALA A 1 -9.82 20.50 8.48
CA ALA A 1 -10.38 19.13 8.48
C ALA A 1 -10.60 18.57 7.06
N TYR A 2 -11.34 19.25 6.18
CA TYR A 2 -11.64 18.77 4.81
C TYR A 2 -10.39 18.48 3.95
N ILE A 3 -9.42 19.41 3.92
CA ILE A 3 -8.16 19.26 3.18
C ILE A 3 -7.39 18.00 3.60
N ASN A 4 -7.41 17.65 4.91
CA ASN A 4 -6.73 16.46 5.41
C ASN A 4 -7.42 15.16 4.95
N LEU A 5 -8.76 15.15 4.84
CA LEU A 5 -9.50 13.98 4.34
C LEU A 5 -9.24 13.76 2.85
N GLU A 6 -9.22 14.83 2.06
CA GLU A 6 -8.93 14.73 0.63
C GLU A 6 -7.49 14.27 0.36
N ASN A 7 -6.52 14.81 1.10
CA ASN A 7 -5.14 14.35 1.03
C ASN A 7 -5.01 12.85 1.36
N ARG A 8 -5.74 12.37 2.38
CA ARG A 8 -5.77 10.93 2.73
C ARG A 8 -6.36 10.07 1.63
N ARG A 9 -7.43 10.52 0.96
CA ARG A 9 -8.03 9.80 -0.17
C ARG A 9 -7.04 9.69 -1.33
N ARG A 10 -6.33 10.77 -1.65
CA ARG A 10 -5.30 10.77 -2.69
C ARG A 10 -4.15 9.84 -2.32
N GLN A 11 -3.69 9.87 -1.08
CA GLN A 11 -2.61 9.02 -0.61
C GLN A 11 -3.00 7.54 -0.62
N LYS A 12 -4.23 7.21 -0.21
CA LYS A 12 -4.78 5.86 -0.34
C LYS A 12 -4.78 5.40 -1.80
N SER A 13 -5.34 6.19 -2.70
CA SER A 13 -5.40 5.83 -4.13
C SER A 13 -4.01 5.68 -4.75
N SER A 14 -3.05 6.53 -4.37
CA SER A 14 -1.66 6.42 -4.83
C SER A 14 -1.03 5.09 -4.40
N VAL A 15 -1.22 4.70 -3.13
CA VAL A 15 -0.66 3.45 -2.60
C VAL A 15 -1.34 2.23 -3.22
N GLU A 16 -2.66 2.27 -3.44
CA GLU A 16 -3.38 1.18 -4.13
C GLU A 16 -2.86 0.98 -5.56
N ASN A 17 -2.61 2.08 -6.29
CA ASN A 17 -2.03 2.03 -7.63
C ASN A 17 -0.59 1.47 -7.63
N GLU A 18 0.21 1.85 -6.64
CA GLU A 18 1.59 1.37 -6.48
C GLU A 18 1.62 -0.14 -6.21
N VAL A 19 0.78 -0.62 -5.28
CA VAL A 19 0.64 -2.06 -4.99
C VAL A 19 0.22 -2.81 -6.25
N ALA A 20 -0.78 -2.31 -6.99
CA ALA A 20 -1.23 -2.95 -8.23
C ALA A 20 -0.12 -3.03 -9.28
N ALA A 21 0.66 -1.96 -9.44
CA ALA A 21 1.81 -1.94 -10.36
C ALA A 21 2.89 -2.95 -9.95
N LEU A 22 3.20 -3.06 -8.66
CA LEU A 22 4.18 -4.00 -8.13
C LEU A 22 3.71 -5.45 -8.23
N VAL A 23 2.41 -5.72 -8.02
CA VAL A 23 1.84 -7.06 -8.24
C VAL A 23 1.98 -7.46 -9.70
N LYS A 24 1.67 -6.55 -10.64
CA LYS A 24 1.86 -6.81 -12.07
C LYS A 24 3.33 -7.05 -12.41
N ALA A 25 4.23 -6.23 -11.88
CA ALA A 25 5.67 -6.39 -12.09
C ALA A 25 6.16 -7.76 -11.59
N ARG A 26 5.75 -8.16 -10.38
CA ARG A 26 6.05 -9.49 -9.82
C ARG A 26 5.55 -10.62 -10.70
N THR A 27 4.33 -10.54 -11.21
CA THR A 27 3.78 -11.54 -12.15
C THR A 27 4.65 -11.64 -13.41
N ASN A 28 4.98 -10.51 -14.03
CA ASN A 28 5.85 -10.50 -15.21
C ASN A 28 7.25 -11.06 -14.93
N THR A 29 7.83 -10.75 -13.76
CA THR A 29 9.13 -11.30 -13.34
C THR A 29 9.06 -12.81 -13.14
N ARG A 30 7.95 -13.32 -12.59
CA ARG A 30 7.70 -14.76 -12.45
C ARG A 30 7.64 -15.45 -13.81
N GLU A 31 6.88 -14.91 -14.75
CA GLU A 31 6.77 -15.42 -16.12
C GLU A 31 8.13 -15.40 -16.83
N SER A 32 8.90 -14.33 -16.65
CA SER A 32 10.24 -14.20 -17.22
C SER A 32 11.22 -15.23 -16.64
N PHE A 33 11.06 -15.57 -15.35
CA PHE A 33 11.88 -16.61 -14.70
C PHE A 33 11.52 -17.99 -15.24
N GLU A 34 10.22 -18.28 -15.39
CA GLU A 34 9.74 -19.53 -15.99
C GLU A 34 10.17 -19.69 -17.45
N ALA A 35 10.32 -18.58 -18.17
CA ALA A 35 10.91 -18.53 -19.51
C ALA A 35 12.45 -18.58 -19.53
N GLY A 36 13.13 -18.59 -18.37
CA GLY A 36 14.60 -18.63 -18.27
C GLY A 36 15.31 -17.32 -18.62
N VAL A 37 14.59 -16.20 -18.65
CA VAL A 37 15.11 -14.87 -19.03
C VAL A 37 15.72 -14.13 -17.84
N VAL A 38 15.22 -14.37 -16.63
CA VAL A 38 15.70 -13.77 -15.38
C VAL A 38 16.01 -14.83 -14.34
N SER A 39 16.67 -14.44 -13.26
CA SER A 39 17.10 -15.34 -12.20
C SER A 39 16.07 -15.47 -11.06
N GLN A 40 16.22 -16.49 -10.22
CA GLN A 40 15.38 -16.67 -9.04
C GLN A 40 15.51 -15.50 -8.04
N ILE A 41 16.66 -14.80 -8.01
CA ILE A 41 16.84 -13.65 -7.12
C ILE A 41 16.01 -12.44 -7.56
N ASP A 42 15.74 -12.30 -8.86
CA ASP A 42 14.87 -11.24 -9.40
C ASP A 42 13.43 -11.45 -8.96
N VAL A 43 12.94 -12.70 -8.97
CA VAL A 43 11.61 -13.07 -8.46
C VAL A 43 11.50 -12.72 -6.97
N LEU A 44 12.50 -13.11 -6.17
CA LEU A 44 12.51 -12.83 -4.73
C LEU A 44 12.55 -11.34 -4.43
N GLU A 45 13.29 -10.55 -5.21
CA GLU A 45 13.30 -9.10 -5.07
C GLU A 45 11.96 -8.47 -5.45
N ALA A 46 11.31 -8.93 -6.52
CA ALA A 46 9.97 -8.48 -6.87
C ALA A 46 8.96 -8.80 -5.76
N GLU A 47 9.00 -10.01 -5.21
CA GLU A 47 8.17 -10.43 -4.07
C GLU A 47 8.43 -9.58 -2.81
N ARG A 48 9.70 -9.31 -2.48
CA ARG A 48 10.06 -8.43 -1.36
C ARG A 48 9.46 -7.03 -1.53
N ARG A 49 9.58 -6.45 -2.73
CA ARG A 49 9.04 -5.12 -3.03
C ARG A 49 7.51 -5.08 -2.93
N THR A 50 6.83 -6.07 -3.50
CA THR A 50 5.37 -6.20 -3.39
C THR A 50 4.94 -6.27 -1.92
N LEU A 51 5.58 -7.14 -1.12
CA LEU A 51 5.26 -7.30 0.29
C LEU A 51 5.52 -6.01 1.10
N ALA A 52 6.59 -5.28 0.79
CA ALA A 52 6.88 -4.01 1.44
C ALA A 52 5.79 -2.96 1.15
N ALA A 53 5.32 -2.87 -0.10
CA ALA A 53 4.25 -1.96 -0.49
C ALA A 53 2.90 -2.34 0.15
N GLU A 54 2.56 -3.63 0.20
CA GLU A 54 1.35 -4.11 0.89
C GLU A 54 1.37 -3.76 2.38
N ARG A 55 2.52 -3.91 3.05
CA ARG A 55 2.68 -3.50 4.45
C ARG A 55 2.52 -1.99 4.64
N ALA A 56 3.07 -1.19 3.73
CA ALA A 56 2.90 0.26 3.76
C ALA A 56 1.42 0.66 3.59
N ALA A 57 0.68 -0.05 2.73
CA ALA A 57 -0.76 0.16 2.55
C ALA A 57 -1.57 -0.14 3.82
N ILE A 58 -1.25 -1.23 4.52
CA ILE A 58 -1.88 -1.59 5.80
C ILE A 58 -1.58 -0.52 6.86
N ALA A 59 -0.32 -0.12 7.00
CA ALA A 59 0.06 0.91 7.97
C ALA A 59 -0.65 2.25 7.72
N LEU A 60 -0.82 2.65 6.46
CA LEU A 60 -1.59 3.84 6.09
C LEU A 60 -3.08 3.70 6.48
N HIS A 61 -3.65 2.50 6.35
CA HIS A 61 -5.02 2.23 6.77
C HIS A 61 -5.20 2.36 8.28
N GLU A 62 -4.28 1.80 9.07
CA GLU A 62 -4.28 1.91 10.53
C GLU A 62 -4.18 3.37 10.99
N GLN A 63 -3.30 4.16 10.37
CA GLN A 63 -3.19 5.60 10.63
C GLN A 63 -4.50 6.34 10.34
N ALA A 64 -5.12 6.06 9.19
CA ALA A 64 -6.40 6.69 8.83
C ALA A 64 -7.52 6.39 9.85
N LEU A 65 -7.56 5.17 10.39
CA LEU A 65 -8.50 4.80 11.45
C LEU A 65 -8.20 5.52 12.77
N ALA A 66 -6.94 5.58 13.18
CA ALA A 66 -6.52 6.29 14.38
C ALA A 66 -6.89 7.79 14.32
N ASP A 67 -6.67 8.41 13.17
CA ASP A 67 -7.03 9.81 12.92
C ASP A 67 -8.54 10.06 12.95
N TYR A 68 -9.32 9.11 12.41
CA TYR A 68 -10.79 9.16 12.51
C TYR A 68 -11.25 9.08 13.97
N LEU A 69 -10.69 8.15 14.76
CA LEU A 69 -11.01 8.04 16.18
C LEU A 69 -10.61 9.30 16.96
N ALA A 70 -9.47 9.90 16.66
CA ALA A 70 -9.04 11.16 17.26
C ALA A 70 -10.02 12.31 16.95
N LEU A 71 -10.51 12.38 15.71
CA LEU A 71 -11.52 13.36 15.31
C LEU A 71 -12.85 13.15 16.05
N VAL A 72 -13.33 11.91 16.16
CA VAL A 72 -14.55 11.57 16.91
C VAL A 72 -14.43 11.98 18.38
N ARG A 73 -13.29 11.70 19.02
CA ARG A 73 -13.01 12.12 20.40
C ARG A 73 -13.00 13.64 20.54
N ALA A 74 -12.37 14.36 19.61
CA ALA A 74 -12.29 15.82 19.63
C ALA A 74 -13.66 16.52 19.42
N LEU A 75 -14.59 15.87 18.71
CA LEU A 75 -15.93 16.39 18.44
C LEU A 75 -16.95 16.12 19.56
N GLY A 76 -16.51 15.66 20.73
CA GLY A 76 -17.38 15.45 21.89
C GLY A 76 -17.91 14.02 22.05
N GLY A 77 -17.37 13.05 21.30
CA GLY A 77 -17.58 11.62 21.57
C GLY A 77 -16.81 11.09 22.79
N GLY A 78 -16.19 11.98 23.58
CA GLY A 78 -15.46 11.68 24.80
C GLY A 78 -16.22 12.14 26.04
N SER A 79 -17.20 11.35 26.45
CA SER A 79 -17.61 11.17 27.85
C SER A 79 -17.86 9.69 28.04
#